data_AF-A0A959JRL2-F1
#
_entry.id   AF-A0A959JRL2-F1
#
_cell.length_a   1.000
_cell.length_b   1.000
_cell.length_c   1.000
_cell.angle_alpha   90.00
_cell.angle_beta   90.00
_cell.angle_gamma   90.00
#
_symmetry.space_group_name_H-M   'P 1'
#
loop_
_entity.id
_entity.type
_entity.pdbx_description
1 polymer ?
#
loop_
_entity_poly.entity_id
_entity_poly.type
_entity_poly.pdbx_seq_one_letter_code
_entity_poly.pdbx_strand_id
1 'polypeptide(L)'
;MSEIVLTVDDVDLLELFGEKNAKINLLAKSFPEVTITSRGNIIKLVGDKKFTQKVKGKLELMVKLLKQNHELPTQAVKDLLQGENPFAARI
;
A
#
# COMPACT_ATOMS: atom_id res chain seq x y z
N MET A 1 17.66 3.71 -10.86
CA MET A 1 16.96 2.51 -10.39
C MET A 1 17.19 2.34 -8.89
N SER A 2 16.14 2.08 -8.11
CA SER A 2 16.14 1.93 -6.66
C SER A 2 15.37 0.67 -6.30
N GLU A 3 15.85 -0.07 -5.31
CA GLU A 3 15.14 -1.20 -4.70
C GLU A 3 14.83 -0.85 -3.24
N ILE A 4 13.61 -1.16 -2.80
CA ILE A 4 13.18 -1.05 -1.41
C ILE A 4 12.51 -2.36 -1.03
N VAL A 5 12.92 -2.93 0.10
CA VAL A 5 12.27 -4.09 0.71
C VAL A 5 11.63 -3.63 2.01
N LEU A 6 10.32 -3.84 2.13
CA LEU A 6 9.58 -3.65 3.37
C LEU A 6 9.15 -5.01 3.90
N THR A 7 9.28 -5.17 5.21
CA THR A 7 8.66 -6.27 5.94
C THR A 7 7.46 -5.72 6.69
N VAL A 8 6.32 -6.36 6.51
CA VAL A 8 5.06 -5.97 7.12
C VAL A 8 4.72 -6.99 8.20
N ASP A 9 5.10 -6.67 9.43
CA ASP A 9 4.80 -7.49 10.61
C ASP A 9 3.62 -6.89 11.40
N ASP A 10 2.91 -7.77 12.10
CA ASP A 10 1.88 -7.39 13.08
C ASP A 10 0.66 -6.68 12.44
N VAL A 11 0.32 -7.05 11.20
CA VAL A 11 -0.96 -6.73 10.54
C VAL A 11 -1.45 -7.91 9.73
N ASP A 12 -2.75 -7.93 9.46
CA ASP A 12 -3.35 -8.94 8.61
C ASP A 12 -3.01 -8.68 7.13
N LEU A 13 -2.31 -9.65 6.52
CA LEU A 13 -1.88 -9.58 5.13
C LEU A 13 -3.06 -9.66 4.16
N LEU A 14 -4.12 -10.41 4.50
CA LEU A 14 -5.31 -10.50 3.66
C LEU A 14 -5.98 -9.14 3.59
N GLU A 15 -6.06 -8.43 4.71
CA GLU A 15 -6.57 -7.07 4.75
C GLU A 15 -5.64 -6.08 4.04
N LEU A 16 -4.32 -6.21 4.14
CA LEU A 16 -3.40 -5.32 3.43
C LEU A 16 -3.47 -5.50 1.91
N PHE A 17 -3.41 -6.74 1.45
CA PHE A 17 -3.43 -7.09 0.03
C PHE A 17 -4.84 -6.97 -0.58
N GLY A 18 -5.87 -7.15 0.25
CA GLY A 18 -7.27 -7.27 -0.15
C GLY A 18 -7.58 -8.62 -0.79
N GLU A 19 -8.87 -8.94 -0.88
CA GLU A 19 -9.33 -10.14 -1.58
C GLU A 19 -8.74 -10.21 -3.00
N LYS A 20 -8.14 -11.35 -3.34
CA LYS A 20 -7.48 -11.59 -4.63
C LYS A 20 -6.41 -10.55 -4.99
N ASN A 21 -5.74 -9.97 -3.99
CA ASN A 21 -4.74 -8.92 -4.14
C ASN A 21 -5.28 -7.62 -4.75
N ALA A 22 -6.58 -7.34 -4.62
CA ALA A 22 -7.22 -6.19 -5.26
C ALA A 22 -6.56 -4.85 -4.88
N LYS A 23 -6.15 -4.66 -3.61
CA LYS A 23 -5.57 -3.39 -3.11
C LYS A 23 -4.15 -3.18 -3.66
N ILE A 24 -3.30 -4.21 -3.61
CA ILE A 24 -1.96 -4.14 -4.22
C ILE A 24 -2.02 -4.03 -5.74
N ASN A 25 -2.95 -4.70 -6.40
CA ASN A 25 -3.11 -4.57 -7.83
C ASN A 25 -3.55 -3.14 -8.21
N LEU A 26 -4.34 -2.47 -7.36
CA LEU A 26 -4.68 -1.06 -7.54
C LEU A 26 -3.45 -0.16 -7.37
N LEU A 27 -2.64 -0.40 -6.34
CA LEU A 27 -1.38 0.31 -6.10
C LEU A 27 -0.42 0.15 -7.28
N ALA A 28 -0.26 -1.07 -7.80
CA ALA A 28 0.58 -1.35 -8.97
C ALA A 28 0.05 -0.65 -10.23
N LYS A 29 -1.27 -0.60 -10.43
CA LYS A 29 -1.88 0.16 -11.54
C LYS A 29 -1.66 1.67 -11.44
N SER A 30 -1.65 2.23 -10.24
CA SER A 30 -1.36 3.65 -10.02
C SER A 30 0.12 4.00 -10.22
N PHE A 31 1.02 3.02 -10.06
CA PHE A 31 2.47 3.21 -10.19
C PHE A 31 3.08 2.18 -11.14
N PRO A 32 2.79 2.26 -12.47
CA PRO A 32 3.32 1.31 -13.44
C PRO A 32 4.86 1.36 -13.58
N GLU A 33 5.49 2.45 -13.12
CA GLU A 33 6.94 2.63 -13.07
C GLU A 33 7.63 1.89 -11.90
N VAL A 34 6.85 1.28 -11.01
CA VAL A 34 7.35 0.52 -9.85
C VAL A 34 6.83 -0.90 -9.92
N THR A 35 7.74 -1.85 -9.99
CA THR A 35 7.45 -3.28 -9.84
C THR A 35 7.24 -3.59 -8.36
N ILE A 36 6.00 -3.90 -8.00
CA ILE A 36 5.61 -4.29 -6.65
C ILE A 36 5.50 -5.82 -6.61
N THR A 37 6.27 -6.45 -5.73
CA THR A 37 6.26 -7.90 -5.55
C THR A 37 6.02 -8.22 -4.08
N SER A 38 4.95 -8.94 -3.75
CA SER A 38 4.70 -9.42 -2.39
C SER A 38 4.95 -10.92 -2.26
N ARG A 39 5.62 -11.34 -1.19
CA ARG A 39 5.82 -12.74 -0.82
C ARG A 39 5.70 -12.86 0.70
N GLY A 40 4.59 -13.42 1.17
CA GLY A 40 4.29 -13.47 2.60
C GLY A 40 4.19 -12.06 3.18
N ASN A 41 4.93 -11.80 4.25
CA ASN A 41 5.04 -10.48 4.89
C ASN A 41 6.06 -9.55 4.21
N ILE A 42 6.79 -10.01 3.20
CA ILE A 42 7.82 -9.21 2.52
C ILE A 42 7.25 -8.59 1.25
N ILE A 43 7.42 -7.27 1.11
CA ILE A 43 7.02 -6.49 -0.05
C ILE A 43 8.26 -5.83 -0.64
N LYS A 44 8.59 -6.19 -1.87
CA LYS A 44 9.70 -5.63 -2.64
C LYS A 44 9.17 -4.63 -3.67
N LEU A 45 9.78 -3.46 -3.71
CA LEU A 45 9.50 -2.37 -4.64
C LEU A 45 10.76 -2.12 -5.46
N VAL A 46 10.67 -2.24 -6.78
CA VAL A 46 11.80 -1.99 -7.69
C VAL A 46 11.38 -1.01 -8.76
N GLY A 47 12.12 0.08 -8.94
CA GLY A 47 11.78 1.07 -9.95
C GLY A 47 12.53 2.38 -9.77
N ASP A 48 11.92 3.48 -10.18
CA ASP A 48 12.55 4.79 -10.03
C ASP A 48 12.52 5.29 -8.58
N LYS A 49 13.57 6.02 -8.15
CA LYS A 49 13.72 6.43 -6.75
C LYS A 49 12.57 7.32 -6.29
N LYS A 50 12.05 8.16 -7.17
CA LYS A 50 10.91 9.05 -6.88
C LYS A 50 9.62 8.26 -6.63
N PHE A 51 9.34 7.24 -7.44
CA PHE A 51 8.11 6.47 -7.33
C PHE A 51 8.16 5.41 -6.23
N THR A 52 9.28 4.70 -6.10
CA THR A 52 9.49 3.71 -5.03
C THR A 52 9.30 4.32 -3.64
N GLN A 53 9.79 5.54 -3.41
CA GLN A 53 9.56 6.29 -2.16
C GLN A 53 8.08 6.66 -1.95
N LYS A 54 7.36 7.07 -3.01
CA LYS A 54 5.91 7.34 -2.94
C LYS A 54 5.13 6.08 -2.57
N VAL A 55 5.42 4.95 -3.23
CA VAL A 55 4.77 3.67 -2.96
C VAL A 55 5.06 3.20 -1.54
N LYS A 56 6.32 3.30 -1.08
CA LYS A 56 6.69 3.03 0.32
C LYS A 56 5.83 3.82 1.30
N GLY A 57 5.74 5.15 1.12
CA GLY A 57 4.95 6.00 2.01
C GLY A 57 3.47 5.63 2.03
N LYS A 58 2.89 5.28 0.88
CA LYS A 58 1.49 4.81 0.79
C LYS A 58 1.29 3.48 1.52
N LEU A 59 2.21 2.55 1.35
CA LEU A 59 2.19 1.24 2.01
C LEU A 59 2.30 1.37 3.55
N GLU A 60 3.23 2.19 4.03
CA GLU A 60 3.36 2.47 5.48
C GLU A 60 2.06 3.07 6.05
N LEU A 61 1.40 3.94 5.29
CA LEU A 61 0.14 4.55 5.70
C LEU A 61 -1.01 3.53 5.73
N MET A 62 -1.06 2.61 4.76
CA MET A 62 -1.99 1.48 4.74
C MET A 62 -1.79 0.55 5.95
N VAL A 63 -0.53 0.21 6.27
CA VAL A 63 -0.19 -0.60 7.45
C VAL A 63 -0.60 0.12 8.73
N LYS A 64 -0.32 1.43 8.83
CA LYS A 64 -0.72 2.25 9.98
C LYS A 64 -2.24 2.30 10.15
N LEU A 65 -2.98 2.48 9.05
CA LEU A 65 -4.44 2.44 9.03
C LEU A 65 -4.98 1.09 9.52
N LEU A 66 -4.38 -0.01 9.05
CA LEU A 66 -4.70 -1.36 9.53
C LEU A 66 -4.47 -1.51 11.03
N LYS A 67 -3.34 -1.03 11.53
CA LYS A 67 -3.05 -1.09 12.96
C LYS A 67 -4.01 -0.26 13.80
N GLN A 68 -4.47 0.88 13.28
CA GLN A 68 -5.35 1.79 14.03
C GLN A 68 -6.82 1.38 13.99
N ASN A 69 -7.32 0.97 12.82
CA ASN A 69 -8.73 0.69 12.61
C ASN A 69 -9.04 -0.82 12.54
N HIS A 70 -8.03 -1.69 12.53
CA HIS A 70 -8.13 -3.13 12.29
C HIS A 70 -8.75 -3.52 10.92
N GLU A 71 -9.10 -2.52 10.10
CA GLU A 71 -9.69 -2.70 8.78
C GLU A 71 -9.07 -1.69 7.80
N LEU A 72 -8.97 -2.10 6.54
CA LEU A 72 -8.55 -1.20 5.46
C LEU A 72 -9.52 -1.32 4.29
N PRO A 73 -10.61 -0.55 4.27
CA PRO A 73 -11.56 -0.64 3.16
C PRO A 73 -10.90 -0.26 1.83
N THR A 74 -11.30 -0.94 0.76
CA THR A 74 -10.78 -0.68 -0.60
C THR A 74 -10.97 0.78 -1.02
N GLN A 75 -12.03 1.44 -0.52
CA GLN A 75 -12.26 2.86 -0.73
C GLN A 75 -11.16 3.72 -0.09
N ALA A 76 -10.75 3.44 1.15
CA ALA A 76 -9.65 4.16 1.78
C ALA A 76 -8.34 4.01 1.01
N VAL A 77 -8.07 2.85 0.41
CA VAL A 77 -6.90 2.66 -0.46
C VAL A 77 -7.01 3.50 -1.74
N LYS A 78 -8.21 3.57 -2.34
CA LYS A 78 -8.45 4.43 -3.52
C LYS A 78 -8.26 5.91 -3.19
N ASP A 79 -8.89 6.42 -2.14
CA ASP A 79 -8.72 7.80 -1.66
C ASP A 79 -7.24 8.11 -1.42
N LEU A 80 -6.57 7.22 -0.70
CA LEU A 80 -5.14 7.31 -0.42
C LEU A 80 -4.31 7.31 -1.71
N LEU A 81 -4.70 6.58 -2.75
CA LEU A 81 -4.01 6.61 -4.06
C LEU A 81 -4.31 7.86 -4.88
N GLN A 82 -5.54 8.37 -4.80
CA GLN A 82 -5.97 9.60 -5.47
C GLN A 82 -5.42 10.86 -4.79
N GLY A 83 -4.84 10.72 -3.60
CA GLY A 83 -4.31 11.85 -2.83
C GLY A 83 -5.37 12.54 -1.98
N GLU A 84 -6.56 11.98 -1.92
CA GLU A 84 -7.60 12.36 -0.96
C GLU A 84 -7.20 11.82 0.42
N ASN A 85 -7.52 12.60 1.45
CA ASN A 85 -7.27 12.18 2.83
C ASN A 85 -8.32 11.13 3.20
N PRO A 86 -7.97 9.84 3.39
CA PRO A 86 -8.94 8.82 3.80
C PRO A 86 -9.54 9.10 5.18
N PHE A 87 -8.97 10.05 5.93
CA PHE A 87 -9.47 10.54 7.21
C PHE A 87 -10.33 11.81 7.11
N ALA A 88 -10.38 12.50 5.97
CA ALA A 88 -11.11 13.77 5.83
C ALA A 88 -12.64 13.58 5.83
N ALA A 89 -13.12 12.36 5.57
CA ALA A 89 -14.55 12.04 5.53
C ALA A 89 -15.18 11.68 6.89
N ARG A 90 -14.46 11.85 8.02
CA ARG A 90 -15.06 11.77 9.36
C ARG A 90 -15.23 13.18 9.94
N ILE A 91 -16.18 13.95 9.41
CA ILE A 91 -16.77 15.11 10.12
C ILE A 91 -18.28 14.94 10.17
#